data_AF-A0A1N7KUL7-F1
#
_entry.id   AF-A0A1N7KUL7-F1
#
_cell.length_a   1.000
_cell.length_b   1.000
_cell.length_c   1.000
_cell.angle_alpha   90.00
_cell.angle_beta   90.00
_cell.angle_gamma   90.00
#
_symmetry.space_group_name_H-M   'P 1'
#
loop_
_entity.id
_entity.type
_entity.pdbx_description
1 polymer ?
#
loop_
_entity_poly.entity_id
_entity_poly.type
_entity_poly.pdbx_seq_one_letter_code
_entity_poly.pdbx_strand_id
1 'polypeptide(L)'
;MYNKSNDFGEGSKREYFIEVEHLNTSVTSQVIPISSDAEPVKVDPNDSPAIIKETKQEKKGSCICQEQYKDLVWGGKVSCEFRKKVVQIAKNLGLPQKDLEGANWLMTIMALESAYSFSPKIGTFGKDSDESKANKYIGLIQFGKGAASDIGTTRTHLMSLTAEQQLEFVEKHFKQKKIDNLLISRTALYLAVNYPNSTKHASNKNYVVYNSSNAAYDSNDLFKREKHEYKIKKDETKEYPDNVVGSTYVWEMEEALEDGGNLGKSHKAKKFECGVNNATNEKINAKDIVTYHIYENGIIEKHIPKKIKEEYAKKYKYVYHDKEKNEHEICIVDWFTVDKRNNGKKISSIPKGYINTYSYPSGGNAQTAYEYSNGDICVSGTTYGYRKYSKGQGKVPLVRMKDSLNYKKNDVKILYSFQRSQRRYCNPDAYAGFIGALAKLGREDVLCTGMCFADATSYPSVTHPNGDCADTAYYSTQVLEQKKVNAFKAFHFEKIYRGKGGWYSNLTGTNYSPGHEDHLHSGEFNTNIIKIIKEK
;
A
#
# COMPACT_ATOMS: atom_id res chain seq x y z
N MET A 1 -13.94 37.07 -15.27
CA MET A 1 -13.45 38.25 -16.02
C MET A 1 -12.38 38.92 -15.18
N TYR A 2 -11.20 39.15 -15.76
CA TYR A 2 -10.15 39.93 -15.11
C TYR A 2 -10.59 41.40 -15.03
N ASN A 3 -10.43 42.02 -13.86
CA ASN A 3 -10.18 43.46 -13.80
C ASN A 3 -9.11 43.77 -12.75
N LYS A 4 -8.27 44.73 -13.16
CA LYS A 4 -6.98 45.15 -12.61
C LYS A 4 -7.10 45.68 -11.18
N SER A 5 -6.08 45.44 -10.36
CA SER A 5 -5.71 46.36 -9.28
C SER A 5 -4.28 46.82 -9.49
N ASN A 6 -4.13 48.13 -9.67
CA ASN A 6 -2.87 48.83 -9.78
C ASN A 6 -2.07 48.71 -8.47
N ASP A 7 -0.76 48.47 -8.61
CA ASP A 7 0.25 48.74 -7.59
C ASP A 7 0.23 50.22 -7.22
N PHE A 8 0.11 50.54 -5.92
CA PHE A 8 0.84 51.61 -5.21
C PHE A 8 0.65 51.44 -3.70
N GLY A 9 1.73 51.14 -2.97
CA GLY A 9 1.76 51.15 -1.50
C GLY A 9 3.07 50.59 -0.92
N GLU A 10 3.96 51.46 -0.46
CA GLU A 10 5.08 51.10 0.41
C GLU A 10 4.55 50.75 1.82
N GLY A 11 4.80 49.51 2.28
CA GLY A 11 4.49 49.09 3.65
C GLY A 11 4.43 47.57 3.80
N SER A 12 4.96 47.05 4.92
CA SER A 12 5.06 45.61 5.23
C SER A 12 3.75 44.96 5.71
N LYS A 13 2.59 45.48 5.28
CA LYS A 13 1.26 44.93 5.61
C LYS A 13 0.40 44.86 4.36
N ARG A 14 -0.14 43.67 4.06
CA ARG A 14 -1.20 43.46 3.07
C ARG A 14 -2.53 43.36 3.82
N GLU A 15 -3.45 44.26 3.53
CA GLU A 15 -4.83 44.16 3.99
C GLU A 15 -5.62 43.33 2.98
N TYR A 16 -6.26 42.25 3.44
CA TYR A 16 -7.18 41.46 2.64
C TYR A 16 -8.59 41.90 2.99
N PHE A 17 -9.34 42.38 1.99
CA PHE A 17 -10.78 42.53 2.10
C PHE A 17 -11.40 41.17 1.80
N ILE A 18 -11.87 40.48 2.85
CA ILE A 18 -12.65 39.24 2.72
C ILE A 18 -14.11 39.64 2.84
N GLU A 19 -14.83 39.62 1.72
CA GLU A 19 -16.28 39.70 1.73
C GLU A 19 -16.84 38.31 2.07
N VAL A 20 -17.50 38.21 3.22
CA VAL A 20 -18.18 36.98 3.66
C VAL A 20 -19.65 37.10 3.29
N GLU A 21 -20.06 36.46 2.20
CA GLU A 21 -21.48 36.23 1.93
C GLU A 21 -21.99 35.16 2.93
N HIS A 22 -22.70 35.60 3.97
CA HIS A 22 -23.49 34.69 4.78
C HIS A 22 -24.64 34.13 3.93
N LEU A 23 -24.60 32.83 3.63
CA LEU A 23 -25.80 32.10 3.21
C LEU A 23 -26.80 32.18 4.37
N ASN A 24 -27.78 33.08 4.26
CA ASN A 24 -28.86 33.29 5.22
C ASN A 24 -29.51 31.96 5.61
N THR A 25 -29.01 31.36 6.68
CA THR A 25 -29.70 30.34 7.47
C THR A 25 -29.91 30.96 8.83
N SER A 26 -30.90 31.85 8.92
CA SER A 26 -31.46 32.25 10.20
C SER A 26 -32.29 31.08 10.73
N VAL A 27 -31.80 30.41 11.77
CA VAL A 27 -32.67 29.63 12.65
C VAL A 27 -33.06 30.53 13.80
N THR A 28 -34.34 30.90 13.85
CA THR A 28 -34.96 31.44 15.05
C THR A 28 -35.07 30.30 16.05
N SER A 29 -34.10 30.18 16.95
CA SER A 29 -34.29 29.34 18.14
C SER A 29 -35.40 29.96 18.99
N GLN A 30 -36.40 29.17 19.40
CA GLN A 30 -37.36 29.60 20.40
C GLN A 30 -36.62 30.05 21.66
N VAL A 31 -36.81 31.31 22.05
CA VAL A 31 -36.33 31.83 23.33
C VAL A 31 -37.31 31.33 24.39
N ILE A 32 -36.84 30.47 25.29
CA ILE A 32 -37.60 30.02 26.46
C ILE A 32 -37.29 31.00 27.60
N PRO A 33 -38.23 31.85 28.04
CA PRO A 33 -38.00 32.68 29.21
C PRO A 33 -38.03 31.79 30.46
N ILE A 34 -36.92 31.74 31.20
CA ILE A 34 -36.85 31.04 32.48
C ILE A 34 -37.26 32.03 33.56
N SER A 35 -38.52 31.96 34.00
CA SER A 35 -38.96 32.56 35.27
C SER A 35 -39.35 31.43 36.22
N SER A 36 -39.18 31.63 37.53
CA SER A 36 -39.49 30.64 38.56
C SER A 36 -40.95 30.19 38.56
N ASP A 37 -41.82 30.98 37.93
CA ASP A 37 -43.28 30.84 38.01
C ASP A 37 -43.90 30.44 36.65
N ALA A 38 -43.08 30.06 35.67
CA ALA A 38 -43.57 29.68 34.33
C ALA A 38 -44.14 28.25 34.32
N GLU A 39 -45.36 28.08 33.79
CA GLU A 39 -45.98 26.76 33.63
C GLU A 39 -45.20 25.88 32.62
N PRO A 40 -45.04 24.57 32.87
CA PRO A 40 -44.35 23.66 31.96
C PRO A 40 -45.05 23.58 30.60
N VAL A 41 -44.28 23.76 29.52
CA VAL A 41 -44.77 23.60 28.15
C VAL A 41 -45.21 22.16 27.92
N LYS A 42 -46.48 21.96 27.54
CA LYS A 42 -47.01 20.63 27.19
C LYS A 42 -46.50 20.23 25.80
N VAL A 43 -45.85 19.06 25.73
CA VAL A 43 -45.36 18.46 24.49
C VAL A 43 -46.43 17.50 23.95
N ASP A 44 -46.73 17.58 22.65
CA ASP A 44 -47.69 16.69 21.99
C ASP A 44 -47.15 15.24 21.96
N PRO A 45 -47.99 14.19 22.14
CA PRO A 45 -47.52 12.81 22.31
C PRO A 45 -46.78 12.19 21.12
N ASN A 46 -46.73 12.89 19.98
CA ASN A 46 -46.04 12.43 18.77
C ASN A 46 -44.57 12.87 18.66
N ASP A 47 -44.07 13.71 19.57
CA ASP A 47 -42.67 14.14 19.62
C ASP A 47 -41.91 13.50 20.80
N SER A 48 -41.85 12.17 20.83
CA SER A 48 -40.94 11.43 21.72
C SER A 48 -40.27 10.26 21.00
N PRO A 49 -38.92 10.22 20.93
CA PRO A 49 -38.19 9.14 20.27
C PRO A 49 -38.03 7.95 21.24
N ALA A 50 -39.12 7.32 21.64
CA ALA A 50 -39.09 6.09 22.42
C ALA A 50 -40.40 5.30 22.27
N ILE A 51 -40.64 4.75 21.08
CA ILE A 51 -41.61 3.66 20.91
C ILE A 51 -40.87 2.46 20.33
N ILE A 52 -40.62 1.49 21.20
CA ILE A 52 -40.22 0.13 20.85
C ILE A 52 -41.43 -0.51 20.15
N LYS A 53 -41.43 -0.47 18.82
CA LYS A 53 -42.30 -1.33 18.00
C LYS A 53 -41.47 -2.50 17.51
N GLU A 54 -41.94 -3.69 17.90
CA GLU A 54 -41.62 -5.04 17.44
C GLU A 54 -40.51 -5.19 16.41
N THR A 55 -39.57 -6.09 16.75
CA THR A 55 -38.52 -6.66 15.91
C THR A 55 -38.98 -6.90 14.46
N LYS A 56 -38.77 -5.92 13.59
CA LYS A 56 -38.50 -6.21 12.18
C LYS A 56 -37.20 -7.00 12.18
N GLN A 57 -37.29 -8.27 11.78
CA GLN A 57 -36.14 -9.10 11.45
C GLN A 57 -35.06 -8.24 10.80
N GLU A 58 -33.90 -8.16 11.47
CA GLU A 58 -32.72 -7.55 10.89
C GLU A 58 -32.48 -8.18 9.52
N LYS A 59 -32.61 -7.39 8.45
CA LYS A 59 -32.07 -7.78 7.17
C LYS A 59 -30.56 -7.93 7.39
N LYS A 60 -30.10 -9.18 7.35
CA LYS A 60 -28.68 -9.59 7.36
C LYS A 60 -27.82 -8.52 6.69
N GLY A 61 -26.89 -7.97 7.46
CA GLY A 61 -25.90 -7.00 6.99
C GLY A 61 -25.34 -7.42 5.65
N SER A 62 -25.51 -6.54 4.68
CA SER A 62 -25.34 -6.88 3.29
C SER A 62 -23.89 -6.62 2.87
N CYS A 63 -23.26 -7.63 2.26
CA CYS A 63 -21.82 -7.66 2.02
C CYS A 63 -21.50 -6.84 0.76
N ILE A 64 -20.60 -5.84 0.84
CA ILE A 64 -20.23 -5.03 -0.34
C ILE A 64 -19.72 -5.89 -1.51
N CYS A 65 -19.02 -7.00 -1.20
CA CYS A 65 -18.58 -7.96 -2.20
C CYS A 65 -19.70 -8.84 -2.76
N GLN A 66 -20.77 -9.06 -2.00
CA GLN A 66 -21.98 -9.77 -2.43
C GLN A 66 -22.98 -8.86 -3.15
N GLU A 67 -22.96 -7.56 -2.87
CA GLU A 67 -23.85 -6.59 -3.50
C GLU A 67 -23.26 -5.98 -4.75
N GLN A 68 -22.04 -5.43 -4.66
CA GLN A 68 -21.46 -4.59 -5.70
C GLN A 68 -20.60 -5.35 -6.70
N TYR A 69 -20.03 -6.51 -6.30
CA TYR A 69 -19.06 -7.24 -7.12
C TYR A 69 -19.42 -8.70 -7.39
N LYS A 70 -20.64 -9.13 -7.03
CA LYS A 70 -21.13 -10.50 -7.29
C LYS A 70 -21.18 -10.86 -8.78
N ASP A 71 -21.34 -9.85 -9.62
CA ASP A 71 -21.59 -10.03 -11.05
C ASP A 71 -20.32 -10.06 -11.90
N LEU A 72 -19.13 -9.94 -11.28
CA LEU A 72 -17.88 -10.13 -11.98
C LEU A 72 -17.75 -11.55 -12.52
N VAL A 73 -17.60 -11.69 -13.83
CA VAL A 73 -17.18 -12.94 -14.46
C VAL A 73 -15.86 -13.37 -13.86
N TRP A 74 -15.68 -14.68 -13.67
CA TRP A 74 -14.51 -15.25 -12.99
C TRP A 74 -14.31 -14.82 -11.53
N GLY A 75 -15.25 -14.05 -10.95
CA GLY A 75 -15.12 -13.53 -9.59
C GLY A 75 -14.90 -14.59 -8.52
N GLY A 76 -15.33 -15.84 -8.75
CA GLY A 76 -15.14 -16.97 -7.83
C GLY A 76 -13.72 -17.56 -7.84
N LYS A 77 -12.85 -17.15 -8.77
CA LYS A 77 -11.44 -17.58 -8.84
C LYS A 77 -10.49 -16.66 -8.07
N VAL A 78 -10.98 -15.53 -7.59
CA VAL A 78 -10.15 -14.46 -7.01
C VAL A 78 -10.70 -13.96 -5.67
N SER A 79 -9.88 -13.23 -4.92
CA SER A 79 -10.26 -12.64 -3.64
C SER A 79 -11.25 -11.47 -3.78
N CYS A 80 -11.89 -11.09 -2.68
CA CYS A 80 -12.73 -9.88 -2.62
C CYS A 80 -11.92 -8.60 -2.90
N GLU A 81 -10.68 -8.53 -2.42
CA GLU A 81 -9.78 -7.38 -2.68
C GLU A 81 -9.37 -7.30 -4.15
N PHE A 82 -9.11 -8.44 -4.79
CA PHE A 82 -8.86 -8.49 -6.23
C PHE A 82 -10.05 -7.92 -7.01
N ARG A 83 -11.28 -8.38 -6.71
CA ARG A 83 -12.51 -7.89 -7.35
C ARG A 83 -12.68 -6.37 -7.19
N LYS A 84 -12.48 -5.85 -5.98
CA LYS A 84 -12.50 -4.40 -5.69
C LYS A 84 -11.49 -3.63 -6.54
N LYS A 85 -10.22 -4.09 -6.56
CA LYS A 85 -9.15 -3.44 -7.33
C LYS A 85 -9.47 -3.42 -8.82
N VAL A 86 -9.96 -4.52 -9.40
CA VAL A 86 -10.29 -4.56 -10.83
C VAL A 86 -11.40 -3.57 -11.21
N VAL A 87 -12.44 -3.44 -10.39
CA VAL A 87 -13.50 -2.44 -10.62
C VAL A 87 -12.93 -1.02 -10.53
N GLN A 88 -12.06 -0.75 -9.55
CA GLN A 88 -11.39 0.54 -9.44
C GLN A 88 -10.47 0.84 -10.63
N ILE A 89 -9.73 -0.16 -11.12
CA ILE A 89 -8.87 -0.03 -12.30
C ILE A 89 -9.71 0.26 -13.54
N ALA A 90 -10.82 -0.45 -13.75
CA ALA A 90 -11.72 -0.17 -14.87
C ALA A 90 -12.21 1.28 -14.85
N LYS A 91 -12.56 1.80 -13.68
CA LYS A 91 -12.94 3.21 -13.49
C LYS A 91 -11.79 4.16 -13.83
N ASN A 92 -10.59 3.88 -13.32
CA ASN A 92 -9.41 4.74 -13.54
C ASN A 92 -8.96 4.76 -15.00
N LEU A 93 -9.22 3.70 -15.75
CA LEU A 93 -8.94 3.58 -17.18
C LEU A 93 -10.06 4.15 -18.06
N GLY A 94 -11.17 4.63 -17.47
CA GLY A 94 -12.31 5.16 -18.21
C GLY A 94 -13.12 4.09 -18.97
N LEU A 95 -13.00 2.81 -18.58
CA LEU A 95 -13.75 1.73 -19.21
C LEU A 95 -15.24 1.79 -18.83
N PRO A 96 -16.16 1.16 -19.60
CA PRO A 96 -17.59 1.15 -19.28
C PRO A 96 -17.88 0.65 -17.86
N GLN A 97 -18.69 1.39 -17.11
CA GLN A 97 -18.99 1.08 -15.70
C GLN A 97 -20.35 0.42 -15.50
N LYS A 98 -21.28 0.61 -16.45
CA LYS A 98 -22.61 0.01 -16.40
C LYS A 98 -22.47 -1.52 -16.33
N ASP A 99 -23.16 -2.14 -15.39
CA ASP A 99 -23.16 -3.59 -15.19
C ASP A 99 -21.75 -4.22 -15.03
N LEU A 100 -20.79 -3.44 -14.53
CA LEU A 100 -19.38 -3.81 -14.38
C LEU A 100 -18.70 -4.22 -15.70
N GLU A 101 -19.20 -3.75 -16.84
CA GLU A 101 -18.78 -4.21 -18.16
C GLU A 101 -17.26 -4.11 -18.39
N GLY A 102 -16.65 -2.95 -18.15
CA GLY A 102 -15.21 -2.74 -18.30
C GLY A 102 -14.38 -3.58 -17.33
N ALA A 103 -14.88 -3.81 -16.12
CA ALA A 103 -14.24 -4.71 -15.16
C ALA A 103 -14.34 -6.17 -15.61
N ASN A 104 -15.47 -6.58 -16.20
CA ASN A 104 -15.64 -7.89 -16.81
C ASN A 104 -14.70 -8.09 -18.01
N TRP A 105 -14.40 -7.04 -18.79
CA TRP A 105 -13.39 -7.13 -19.85
C TRP A 105 -12.00 -7.44 -19.28
N LEU A 106 -11.57 -6.72 -18.24
CA LEU A 106 -10.30 -6.98 -17.56
C LEU A 106 -10.24 -8.40 -16.99
N MET A 107 -11.31 -8.87 -16.34
CA MET A 107 -11.39 -10.23 -15.79
C MET A 107 -11.26 -11.30 -16.88
N THR A 108 -11.94 -11.12 -18.01
CA THR A 108 -11.86 -12.07 -19.14
C THR A 108 -10.46 -12.14 -19.73
N ILE A 109 -9.81 -10.99 -19.94
CA ILE A 109 -8.44 -10.95 -20.48
C ILE A 109 -7.48 -11.65 -19.53
N MET A 110 -7.52 -11.30 -18.24
CA MET A 110 -6.67 -11.96 -17.24
C MET A 110 -6.95 -13.46 -17.15
N ALA A 111 -8.20 -13.89 -17.33
CA ALA A 111 -8.53 -15.31 -17.37
C ALA A 111 -7.83 -16.01 -18.55
N LEU A 112 -7.95 -15.50 -19.78
CA LEU A 112 -7.30 -16.11 -20.95
C LEU A 112 -5.78 -16.13 -20.81
N GLU A 113 -5.18 -14.99 -20.47
CA GLU A 113 -3.73 -14.83 -20.36
C GLU A 113 -3.12 -15.69 -19.23
N SER A 114 -3.87 -15.90 -18.15
CA SER A 114 -3.41 -16.71 -17.01
C SER A 114 -3.83 -18.19 -17.09
N ALA A 115 -4.30 -18.67 -18.24
CA ALA A 115 -4.86 -20.02 -18.40
C ALA A 115 -5.94 -20.33 -17.33
N TYR A 116 -6.83 -19.36 -17.09
CA TYR A 116 -7.94 -19.37 -16.14
C TYR A 116 -7.56 -19.48 -14.66
N SER A 117 -6.26 -19.35 -14.33
CA SER A 117 -5.73 -19.55 -12.98
C SER A 117 -5.71 -18.29 -12.12
N PHE A 118 -5.63 -17.11 -12.74
CA PHE A 118 -5.36 -15.83 -12.07
C PHE A 118 -4.07 -15.84 -11.22
N SER A 119 -3.14 -16.75 -11.53
CA SER A 119 -1.88 -16.84 -10.80
C SER A 119 -0.91 -15.75 -11.26
N PRO A 120 -0.27 -15.01 -10.34
CA PRO A 120 0.73 -14.00 -10.68
C PRO A 120 2.05 -14.61 -11.17
N LYS A 121 2.21 -15.93 -11.05
CA LYS A 121 3.43 -16.68 -11.41
C LYS A 121 3.28 -17.52 -12.67
N ILE A 122 2.11 -17.57 -13.28
CA ILE A 122 1.88 -18.36 -14.48
C ILE A 122 2.63 -17.78 -15.68
N GLY A 123 3.06 -18.64 -16.59
CA GLY A 123 3.76 -18.25 -17.82
C GLY A 123 5.13 -18.93 -17.94
N THR A 124 5.75 -18.78 -19.11
CA THR A 124 7.03 -19.42 -19.45
C THR A 124 8.18 -18.92 -18.58
N PHE A 125 8.13 -17.67 -18.09
CA PHE A 125 9.12 -17.13 -17.16
C PHE A 125 9.01 -17.75 -15.75
N GLY A 126 7.81 -18.12 -15.32
CA GLY A 126 7.59 -18.76 -14.03
C GLY A 126 8.18 -20.17 -13.95
N LYS A 127 8.33 -20.84 -15.10
CA LYS A 127 8.95 -22.17 -15.22
C LYS A 127 10.48 -22.11 -15.31
N ASP A 128 11.01 -21.07 -15.94
CA ASP A 128 12.44 -20.83 -16.11
C ASP A 128 12.68 -19.31 -16.05
N SER A 129 13.17 -18.82 -14.91
CA SER A 129 13.22 -17.39 -14.58
C SER A 129 14.48 -16.67 -15.07
N ASP A 130 14.79 -16.85 -16.35
CA ASP A 130 15.92 -16.19 -17.01
C ASP A 130 15.49 -14.83 -17.58
N GLU A 131 15.90 -13.75 -16.91
CA GLU A 131 15.62 -12.36 -17.29
C GLU A 131 16.29 -11.94 -18.62
N SER A 132 17.27 -12.69 -19.11
CA SER A 132 17.93 -12.40 -20.39
C SER A 132 17.03 -12.73 -21.59
N LYS A 133 16.25 -13.83 -21.53
CA LYS A 133 15.43 -14.34 -22.64
C LYS A 133 14.19 -13.46 -22.87
N ALA A 134 14.03 -12.94 -24.09
CA ALA A 134 12.95 -12.00 -24.42
C ALA A 134 11.58 -12.67 -24.58
N ASN A 135 11.54 -13.91 -25.05
CA ASN A 135 10.33 -14.69 -25.37
C ASN A 135 9.66 -15.35 -24.14
N LYS A 136 9.85 -14.77 -22.95
CA LYS A 136 9.29 -15.30 -21.71
C LYS A 136 8.33 -14.33 -21.05
N TYR A 137 7.24 -14.89 -20.53
CA TYR A 137 6.08 -14.13 -20.06
C TYR A 137 5.68 -14.54 -18.64
N ILE A 138 5.11 -13.60 -17.88
CA ILE A 138 4.72 -13.82 -16.47
C ILE A 138 3.40 -13.13 -16.11
N GLY A 139 2.60 -13.82 -15.29
CA GLY A 139 1.53 -13.22 -14.50
C GLY A 139 0.21 -13.01 -15.22
N LEU A 140 -0.62 -12.16 -14.62
CA LEU A 140 -2.05 -11.96 -14.92
C LEU A 140 -2.34 -11.57 -16.37
N ILE A 141 -1.44 -10.83 -17.01
CA ILE A 141 -1.55 -10.44 -18.43
C ILE A 141 -0.31 -10.87 -19.24
N GLN A 142 0.43 -11.88 -18.77
CA GLN A 142 1.61 -12.41 -19.46
C GLN A 142 2.65 -11.33 -19.84
N PHE A 143 3.11 -10.55 -18.87
CA PHE A 143 4.12 -9.50 -19.07
C PHE A 143 5.40 -10.06 -19.71
N GLY A 144 5.69 -9.63 -20.95
CA GLY A 144 6.97 -9.86 -21.60
C GLY A 144 8.08 -8.93 -21.09
N LYS A 145 9.33 -9.17 -21.52
CA LYS A 145 10.50 -8.37 -21.10
C LYS A 145 10.33 -6.87 -21.37
N GLY A 146 9.91 -6.53 -22.59
CA GLY A 146 9.69 -5.13 -23.00
C GLY A 146 8.58 -4.47 -22.20
N ALA A 147 7.43 -5.14 -22.08
CA ALA A 147 6.28 -4.63 -21.32
C ALA A 147 6.63 -4.34 -19.84
N ALA A 148 7.38 -5.25 -19.19
CA ALA A 148 7.87 -5.03 -17.83
C ALA A 148 8.80 -3.82 -17.75
N SER A 149 9.72 -3.66 -18.71
CA SER A 149 10.62 -2.50 -18.77
C SER A 149 9.88 -1.18 -18.99
N ASP A 150 8.88 -1.15 -19.87
CA ASP A 150 8.09 0.06 -20.18
C ASP A 150 7.36 0.60 -18.96
N ILE A 151 6.96 -0.28 -18.04
CA ILE A 151 6.34 0.09 -16.76
C ILE A 151 7.34 0.14 -15.61
N GLY A 152 8.64 0.16 -15.89
CA GLY A 152 9.70 0.38 -14.90
C GLY A 152 9.85 -0.75 -13.89
N THR A 153 9.69 -2.02 -14.30
CA THR A 153 9.87 -3.20 -13.45
C THR A 153 10.60 -4.33 -14.19
N THR A 154 10.77 -5.48 -13.54
CA THR A 154 11.33 -6.70 -14.13
C THR A 154 10.34 -7.86 -13.99
N ARG A 155 10.48 -8.91 -14.82
CA ARG A 155 9.64 -10.11 -14.67
C ARG A 155 9.94 -10.84 -13.37
N THR A 156 11.19 -10.80 -12.93
CA THR A 156 11.61 -11.30 -11.61
C THR A 156 10.84 -10.59 -10.47
N HIS A 157 10.72 -9.26 -10.53
CA HIS A 157 9.91 -8.54 -9.56
C HIS A 157 8.43 -8.92 -9.67
N LEU A 158 7.85 -8.92 -10.87
CA LEU A 158 6.45 -9.27 -11.08
C LEU A 158 6.10 -10.67 -10.55
N MET A 159 7.00 -11.63 -10.71
CA MET A 159 6.86 -13.00 -10.18
C MET A 159 6.86 -13.08 -8.64
N SER A 160 7.52 -12.12 -7.97
CA SER A 160 7.58 -12.07 -6.51
C SER A 160 6.31 -11.51 -5.86
N LEU A 161 5.43 -10.89 -6.65
CA LEU A 161 4.20 -10.24 -6.18
C LEU A 161 3.04 -11.21 -6.00
N THR A 162 2.11 -10.84 -5.13
CA THR A 162 0.76 -11.42 -5.09
C THR A 162 -0.06 -10.97 -6.31
N ALA A 163 -1.19 -11.66 -6.58
CA ALA A 163 -2.08 -11.28 -7.67
C ALA A 163 -2.61 -9.85 -7.49
N GLU A 164 -2.99 -9.48 -6.26
CA GLU A 164 -3.50 -8.16 -5.90
C GLU A 164 -2.46 -7.05 -6.05
N GLN A 165 -1.18 -7.33 -5.78
CA GLN A 165 -0.10 -6.37 -6.02
C GLN A 165 0.21 -6.24 -7.52
N GLN A 166 0.16 -7.36 -8.25
CA GLN A 166 0.43 -7.34 -9.69
C GLN A 166 -0.61 -6.52 -10.48
N LEU A 167 -1.85 -6.38 -9.97
CA LEU A 167 -2.88 -5.51 -10.55
C LEU A 167 -2.46 -4.03 -10.70
N GLU A 168 -1.56 -3.53 -9.84
CA GLU A 168 -1.03 -2.16 -9.96
C GLU A 168 -0.18 -2.01 -11.22
N PHE A 169 0.54 -3.07 -11.60
CA PHE A 169 1.31 -3.13 -12.84
C PHE A 169 0.42 -3.35 -14.06
N VAL A 170 -0.70 -4.08 -13.90
CA VAL A 170 -1.72 -4.21 -14.95
C VAL A 170 -2.31 -2.83 -15.27
N GLU A 171 -2.69 -2.06 -14.25
CA GLU A 171 -3.17 -0.68 -14.45
C GLU A 171 -2.11 0.20 -15.09
N LYS A 172 -0.85 0.11 -14.63
CA LYS A 172 0.26 0.87 -15.20
C LYS A 172 0.51 0.55 -16.67
N HIS A 173 0.33 -0.70 -17.08
CA HIS A 173 0.42 -1.12 -18.49
C HIS A 173 -0.61 -0.38 -19.35
N PHE A 174 -1.87 -0.41 -18.94
CA PHE A 174 -2.95 0.23 -19.71
C PHE A 174 -2.95 1.77 -19.66
N LYS A 175 -2.29 2.38 -18.68
CA LYS A 175 -2.10 3.84 -18.60
C LYS A 175 -0.93 4.38 -19.43
N GLN A 176 -0.20 3.53 -20.13
CA GLN A 176 0.90 4.00 -20.98
C GLN A 176 0.36 4.92 -22.09
N LYS A 177 1.04 6.04 -22.33
CA LYS A 177 0.65 7.04 -23.35
C LYS A 177 0.43 6.44 -24.76
N LYS A 178 1.15 5.37 -25.10
CA LYS A 178 1.04 4.69 -26.40
C LYS A 178 -0.27 3.91 -26.58
N ILE A 179 -1.01 3.66 -25.50
CA ILE A 179 -2.30 2.95 -25.44
C ILE A 179 -3.46 3.92 -25.18
N ASP A 180 -3.14 5.16 -24.80
CA ASP A 180 -4.13 6.17 -24.43
C ASP A 180 -5.15 6.39 -25.56
N ASN A 181 -6.43 6.50 -25.20
CA ASN A 181 -7.57 6.62 -26.11
C ASN A 181 -7.80 5.43 -27.08
N LEU A 182 -7.02 4.34 -27.01
CA LEU A 182 -7.23 3.16 -27.86
C LEU A 182 -8.11 2.09 -27.22
N LEU A 183 -8.39 2.18 -25.91
CA LEU A 183 -9.14 1.16 -25.14
C LEU A 183 -10.67 1.25 -25.32
N ILE A 184 -11.11 1.30 -26.58
CA ILE A 184 -12.50 1.59 -26.98
C ILE A 184 -13.43 0.36 -26.92
N SER A 185 -12.89 -0.85 -26.81
CA SER A 185 -13.64 -2.11 -26.77
C SER A 185 -12.90 -3.20 -26.00
N ARG A 186 -13.58 -4.29 -25.64
CA ARG A 186 -12.97 -5.49 -25.05
C ARG A 186 -11.83 -6.03 -25.91
N THR A 187 -12.04 -6.07 -27.23
CA THR A 187 -11.03 -6.55 -28.19
C THR A 187 -9.84 -5.60 -28.28
N ALA A 188 -10.06 -4.28 -28.23
CA ALA A 188 -8.96 -3.31 -28.18
C ALA A 188 -8.12 -3.50 -26.89
N LEU A 189 -8.79 -3.69 -25.74
CA LEU A 189 -8.13 -3.94 -24.46
C LEU A 189 -7.27 -5.22 -24.50
N TYR A 190 -7.76 -6.28 -25.17
CA TYR A 190 -6.99 -7.51 -25.38
C TYR A 190 -5.78 -7.30 -26.29
N LEU A 191 -6.00 -6.68 -27.45
CA LEU A 191 -4.93 -6.38 -28.42
C LEU A 191 -3.83 -5.51 -27.80
N ALA A 192 -4.16 -4.60 -26.89
CA ALA A 192 -3.17 -3.79 -26.18
C ALA A 192 -2.20 -4.59 -25.27
N VAL A 193 -2.53 -5.85 -24.93
CA VAL A 193 -1.65 -6.74 -24.17
C VAL A 193 -0.63 -7.42 -25.09
N ASN A 194 -1.10 -8.13 -26.12
CA ASN A 194 -0.25 -9.01 -26.93
C ASN A 194 0.09 -8.46 -28.32
N TYR A 195 -0.75 -7.59 -28.87
CA TYR A 195 -0.67 -7.11 -30.26
C TYR A 195 -0.85 -5.57 -30.33
N PRO A 196 -0.03 -4.78 -29.63
CA PRO A 196 -0.29 -3.35 -29.41
C PRO A 196 -0.43 -2.55 -30.72
N ASN A 197 0.30 -2.93 -31.78
CA ASN A 197 0.19 -2.29 -33.10
C ASN A 197 -1.18 -2.49 -33.77
N SER A 198 -1.85 -3.60 -33.47
CA SER A 198 -3.16 -3.96 -34.01
C SER A 198 -4.31 -3.33 -33.23
N THR A 199 -4.06 -2.79 -32.03
CA THR A 199 -5.08 -2.16 -31.16
C THR A 199 -5.91 -1.08 -31.89
N LYS A 200 -5.26 -0.25 -32.71
CA LYS A 200 -5.93 0.81 -33.50
C LYS A 200 -6.91 0.27 -34.55
N HIS A 201 -6.85 -1.02 -34.86
CA HIS A 201 -7.71 -1.70 -35.82
C HIS A 201 -8.82 -2.53 -35.16
N ALA A 202 -8.98 -2.45 -33.83
CA ALA A 202 -9.92 -3.27 -33.07
C ALA A 202 -11.39 -3.16 -33.50
N SER A 203 -11.77 -2.10 -34.23
CA SER A 203 -13.12 -1.93 -34.78
C SER A 203 -13.31 -2.55 -36.16
N ASN A 204 -12.22 -2.95 -36.83
CA ASN A 204 -12.29 -3.61 -38.13
C ASN A 204 -12.26 -5.13 -37.94
N LYS A 205 -13.44 -5.75 -37.97
CA LYS A 205 -13.60 -7.20 -37.80
C LYS A 205 -12.72 -8.03 -38.72
N ASN A 206 -12.54 -7.60 -39.98
CA ASN A 206 -11.79 -8.33 -41.00
C ASN A 206 -10.31 -7.92 -41.06
N TYR A 207 -9.82 -7.16 -40.07
CA TYR A 207 -8.39 -6.87 -39.98
C TYR A 207 -7.62 -8.13 -39.56
N VAL A 208 -6.61 -8.49 -40.35
CA VAL A 208 -5.69 -9.60 -40.06
C VAL A 208 -4.69 -9.14 -38.99
N VAL A 209 -4.76 -9.74 -37.80
CA VAL A 209 -3.82 -9.47 -36.71
C VAL A 209 -2.47 -10.14 -36.98
N TYR A 210 -2.51 -11.38 -37.47
CA TYR A 210 -1.36 -12.13 -38.00
C TYR A 210 -1.86 -13.31 -38.85
N ASN A 211 -0.97 -13.95 -39.60
CA ASN A 211 -1.28 -15.12 -40.42
C ASN A 211 -0.32 -16.27 -40.15
N SER A 212 -0.50 -17.40 -40.84
CA SER A 212 0.29 -18.62 -40.69
C SER A 212 1.80 -18.47 -40.98
N SER A 213 2.27 -17.32 -41.46
CA SER A 213 3.72 -17.02 -41.52
C SER A 213 4.30 -16.59 -40.16
N ASN A 214 3.46 -16.31 -39.17
CA ASN A 214 3.83 -15.89 -37.83
C ASN A 214 3.67 -17.06 -36.84
N ALA A 215 4.70 -17.36 -36.04
CA ALA A 215 4.67 -18.42 -35.04
C ALA A 215 3.53 -18.27 -33.99
N ALA A 216 2.99 -17.06 -33.82
CA ALA A 216 1.81 -16.82 -32.99
C ALA A 216 0.56 -17.55 -33.51
N TYR A 217 0.44 -17.78 -34.82
CA TYR A 217 -0.69 -18.50 -35.40
C TYR A 217 -0.73 -19.96 -34.93
N ASP A 218 0.41 -20.65 -34.97
CA ASP A 218 0.49 -22.04 -34.50
C ASP A 218 0.43 -22.18 -32.97
N SER A 219 0.80 -21.12 -32.25
CA SER A 219 0.82 -21.14 -30.78
C SER A 219 -0.54 -20.85 -30.13
N ASN A 220 -1.53 -20.35 -30.89
CA ASN A 220 -2.79 -19.86 -30.36
C ASN A 220 -4.01 -20.46 -31.07
N ASP A 221 -4.19 -21.78 -30.92
CA ASP A 221 -5.35 -22.51 -31.46
C ASP A 221 -6.71 -21.93 -31.05
N LEU A 222 -6.78 -21.20 -29.93
CA LEU A 222 -7.99 -20.51 -29.46
C LEU A 222 -8.58 -19.54 -30.50
N PHE A 223 -7.75 -18.99 -31.38
CA PHE A 223 -8.15 -18.02 -32.39
C PHE A 223 -8.33 -18.61 -33.79
N LYS A 224 -8.19 -19.93 -33.96
CA LYS A 224 -8.45 -20.62 -35.23
C LYS A 224 -9.93 -21.00 -35.33
N ARG A 225 -10.75 -20.15 -35.95
CA ARG A 225 -12.21 -20.32 -36.01
C ARG A 225 -12.75 -20.59 -37.40
N GLU A 226 -11.94 -20.46 -38.44
CA GLU A 226 -12.37 -20.78 -39.78
C GLU A 226 -12.46 -22.31 -39.98
N LYS A 227 -13.47 -22.76 -40.74
CA LYS A 227 -13.80 -24.20 -40.85
C LYS A 227 -12.67 -25.07 -41.41
N HIS A 228 -11.76 -24.50 -42.20
CA HIS A 228 -10.62 -25.23 -42.76
C HIS A 228 -9.45 -25.36 -41.79
N GLU A 229 -9.47 -24.63 -40.66
CA GLU A 229 -8.38 -24.61 -39.67
C GLU A 229 -8.46 -25.75 -38.65
N TYR A 230 -9.63 -26.40 -38.55
CA TYR A 230 -9.83 -27.48 -37.60
C TYR A 230 -10.68 -28.62 -38.17
N LYS A 231 -10.53 -29.80 -37.57
CA LYS A 231 -11.39 -30.96 -37.78
C LYS A 231 -12.16 -31.24 -36.50
N ILE A 232 -13.41 -31.67 -36.63
CA ILE A 232 -14.22 -32.09 -35.48
C ILE A 232 -14.00 -33.59 -35.29
N LYS A 233 -13.52 -33.99 -34.11
CA LYS A 233 -13.34 -35.38 -33.71
C LYS A 233 -14.69 -36.01 -33.35
N LYS A 234 -14.71 -37.35 -33.23
CA LYS A 234 -15.92 -38.11 -32.85
C LYS A 234 -16.48 -37.73 -31.47
N ASP A 235 -15.64 -37.22 -30.59
CA ASP A 235 -16.01 -36.74 -29.25
C ASP A 235 -16.39 -35.25 -29.24
N GLU A 236 -16.66 -34.68 -30.42
CA GLU A 236 -17.01 -33.27 -30.65
C GLU A 236 -15.90 -32.26 -30.29
N THR A 237 -14.70 -32.73 -29.97
CA THR A 237 -13.55 -31.85 -29.76
C THR A 237 -12.93 -31.39 -31.08
N LYS A 238 -12.33 -30.19 -31.09
CA LYS A 238 -11.59 -29.69 -32.25
C LYS A 238 -10.16 -30.19 -32.25
N GLU A 239 -9.72 -30.66 -33.40
CA GLU A 239 -8.32 -30.94 -33.74
C GLU A 239 -7.81 -29.85 -34.67
N TYR A 240 -6.65 -29.27 -34.37
CA TYR A 240 -6.00 -28.27 -35.21
C TYR A 240 -4.81 -28.93 -35.92
N PRO A 241 -4.90 -29.20 -37.23
CA PRO A 241 -3.77 -29.77 -37.96
C PRO A 241 -2.60 -28.79 -38.04
N ASP A 242 -1.38 -29.32 -38.02
CA ASP A 242 -0.18 -28.53 -38.27
C ASP A 242 -0.13 -28.01 -39.72
N ASN A 243 0.51 -26.87 -39.95
CA ASN A 243 0.77 -26.26 -41.26
C ASN A 243 -0.48 -25.85 -42.07
N VAL A 244 -1.62 -25.60 -41.41
CA VAL A 244 -2.78 -25.01 -42.11
C VAL A 244 -2.49 -23.55 -42.43
N VAL A 245 -2.65 -23.17 -43.70
CA VAL A 245 -2.57 -21.77 -44.14
C VAL A 245 -3.86 -21.06 -43.72
N GLY A 246 -3.73 -19.98 -42.95
CA GLY A 246 -4.86 -19.21 -42.44
C GLY A 246 -4.42 -17.88 -41.84
N SER A 247 -5.39 -17.12 -41.33
CA SER A 247 -5.19 -15.79 -40.76
C SER A 247 -6.03 -15.63 -39.52
N THR A 248 -5.46 -15.05 -38.47
CA THR A 248 -6.23 -14.64 -37.30
C THR A 248 -6.77 -13.23 -37.48
N TYR A 249 -8.08 -13.10 -37.47
CA TYR A 249 -8.79 -11.84 -37.60
C TYR A 249 -9.23 -11.26 -36.25
N VAL A 250 -9.52 -9.96 -36.24
CA VAL A 250 -10.07 -9.28 -35.06
C VAL A 250 -11.38 -9.92 -34.59
N TRP A 251 -12.25 -10.36 -35.52
CA TRP A 251 -13.51 -11.03 -35.16
C TRP A 251 -13.27 -12.35 -34.39
N GLU A 252 -12.23 -13.10 -34.71
CA GLU A 252 -11.95 -14.37 -34.03
C GLU A 252 -11.49 -14.17 -32.60
N MET A 253 -10.69 -13.13 -32.37
CA MET A 253 -10.31 -12.71 -31.02
C MET A 253 -11.52 -12.19 -30.24
N GLU A 254 -12.40 -11.41 -30.89
CA GLU A 254 -13.63 -10.91 -30.28
C GLU A 254 -14.53 -12.06 -29.80
N GLU A 255 -14.73 -13.08 -30.63
CA GLU A 255 -15.52 -14.25 -30.26
C GLU A 255 -14.83 -15.12 -29.21
N ALA A 256 -13.50 -15.26 -29.23
CA ALA A 256 -12.75 -15.97 -28.18
C ALA A 256 -12.86 -15.27 -26.82
N LEU A 257 -12.82 -13.94 -26.81
CA LEU A 257 -13.10 -13.15 -25.62
C LEU A 257 -14.56 -13.28 -25.18
N GLU A 258 -15.49 -13.42 -26.11
CA GLU A 258 -16.90 -13.69 -25.80
C GLU A 258 -17.07 -15.05 -25.12
N ASP A 259 -16.48 -16.10 -25.66
CA ASP A 259 -16.49 -17.45 -25.08
C ASP A 259 -15.84 -17.46 -23.69
N GLY A 260 -14.68 -16.82 -23.54
CA GLY A 260 -14.01 -16.68 -22.25
C GLY A 260 -14.84 -15.92 -21.22
N GLY A 261 -15.55 -14.87 -21.64
CA GLY A 261 -16.48 -14.12 -20.79
C GLY A 261 -17.71 -14.95 -20.41
N ASN A 262 -18.28 -15.69 -21.36
CA ASN A 262 -19.43 -16.57 -21.16
C ASN A 262 -19.10 -17.71 -20.20
N LEU A 263 -17.95 -18.37 -20.38
CA LEU A 263 -17.44 -19.36 -19.44
C LEU A 263 -17.26 -18.77 -18.03
N GLY A 264 -16.76 -17.53 -17.95
CA GLY A 264 -16.60 -16.81 -16.69
C GLY A 264 -17.89 -16.54 -15.93
N LYS A 265 -19.05 -16.48 -16.60
CA LYS A 265 -20.37 -16.35 -15.94
C LYS A 265 -20.68 -17.53 -15.02
N SER A 266 -20.25 -18.75 -15.39
CA SER A 266 -20.40 -19.95 -14.55
C SER A 266 -19.46 -19.98 -13.33
N HIS A 267 -18.42 -19.14 -13.36
CA HIS A 267 -17.37 -19.00 -12.35
C HIS A 267 -17.51 -17.72 -11.51
N LYS A 268 -18.69 -17.09 -11.52
CA LYS A 268 -19.01 -16.00 -10.58
C LYS A 268 -18.85 -16.48 -9.13
N ALA A 269 -18.56 -15.55 -8.22
CA ALA A 269 -18.45 -15.87 -6.80
C ALA A 269 -19.79 -16.42 -6.27
N LYS A 270 -19.80 -17.66 -5.78
CA LYS A 270 -20.98 -18.31 -5.17
C LYS A 270 -20.94 -18.26 -3.64
N LYS A 271 -19.73 -18.33 -3.09
CA LYS A 271 -19.46 -18.16 -1.66
C LYS A 271 -18.80 -16.80 -1.48
N PHE A 272 -19.46 -15.97 -0.71
CA PHE A 272 -18.90 -14.70 -0.28
C PHE A 272 -18.35 -14.92 1.12
N GLU A 273 -17.03 -14.92 1.26
CA GLU A 273 -16.41 -14.82 2.58
C GLU A 273 -16.72 -13.43 3.12
N CYS A 274 -17.80 -13.37 3.90
CA CYS A 274 -18.13 -12.22 4.71
C CYS A 274 -17.22 -12.25 5.94
N GLY A 275 -15.96 -11.89 5.73
CA GLY A 275 -15.33 -11.05 6.73
C GLY A 275 -16.13 -9.77 6.78
N VAL A 276 -16.48 -9.27 7.97
CA VAL A 276 -17.06 -7.93 8.14
C VAL A 276 -16.12 -6.95 7.43
N ASN A 277 -16.49 -6.63 6.19
CA ASN A 277 -15.90 -5.58 5.37
C ASN A 277 -17.01 -4.53 5.32
N ASN A 278 -17.20 -3.86 6.45
CA ASN A 278 -17.87 -2.58 6.45
C ASN A 278 -16.91 -1.57 5.81
N ALA A 279 -16.95 -1.53 4.48
CA ALA A 279 -16.81 -0.27 3.75
C ALA A 279 -18.20 0.37 3.59
N THR A 280 -19.03 0.29 4.63
CA THR A 280 -19.88 1.42 5.02
C THR A 280 -19.09 2.18 6.08
N ASN A 281 -19.46 3.42 6.40
CA ASN A 281 -18.96 4.07 7.60
C ASN A 281 -19.07 3.08 8.78
N GLU A 282 -18.01 2.34 9.10
CA GLU A 282 -17.81 1.94 10.47
C GLU A 282 -17.95 3.24 11.23
N LYS A 283 -18.77 3.23 12.27
CA LYS A 283 -18.42 4.08 13.40
C LYS A 283 -16.99 3.69 13.72
N ILE A 284 -16.05 4.43 13.16
CA ILE A 284 -14.64 4.39 13.50
C ILE A 284 -14.69 4.67 14.99
N ASN A 285 -14.63 3.60 15.79
CA ASN A 285 -14.64 3.72 17.23
C ASN A 285 -13.22 4.07 17.70
N ALA A 286 -12.43 4.76 16.87
CA ALA A 286 -11.40 5.65 17.34
C ALA A 286 -12.12 6.79 18.07
N LYS A 287 -12.65 6.46 19.24
CA LYS A 287 -13.10 7.42 20.22
C LYS A 287 -11.83 8.13 20.64
N ASP A 288 -11.60 9.25 19.97
CA ASP A 288 -10.83 10.34 20.49
C ASP A 288 -9.29 10.24 20.39
N ILE A 289 -8.71 9.22 19.73
CA ILE A 289 -7.26 9.09 19.51
C ILE A 289 -6.89 8.60 18.09
N VAL A 290 -5.84 9.17 17.50
CA VAL A 290 -5.29 8.69 16.23
C VAL A 290 -4.67 7.30 16.42
N THR A 291 -5.13 6.33 15.64
CA THR A 291 -4.79 4.90 15.82
C THR A 291 -4.16 4.31 14.56
N TYR A 292 -3.04 3.62 14.74
CA TYR A 292 -2.43 2.77 13.74
C TYR A 292 -2.98 1.35 13.89
N HIS A 293 -3.64 0.85 12.84
CA HIS A 293 -4.08 -0.53 12.74
C HIS A 293 -3.11 -1.31 11.84
N ILE A 294 -2.52 -2.36 12.40
CA ILE A 294 -1.47 -3.17 11.78
C ILE A 294 -2.03 -4.57 11.57
N TYR A 295 -2.14 -5.02 10.33
CA TYR A 295 -2.77 -6.30 10.01
C TYR A 295 -1.72 -7.38 9.74
N GLU A 296 -2.00 -8.63 10.08
CA GLU A 296 -1.08 -9.77 9.91
C GLU A 296 -0.55 -9.93 8.48
N ASN A 297 -1.35 -9.54 7.49
CA ASN A 297 -1.02 -9.60 6.08
C ASN A 297 -0.08 -8.47 5.60
N GLY A 298 0.38 -7.60 6.48
CA GLY A 298 1.27 -6.48 6.18
C GLY A 298 0.56 -5.16 5.87
N ILE A 299 -0.77 -5.11 5.81
CA ILE A 299 -1.49 -3.84 5.65
C ILE A 299 -1.32 -2.99 6.91
N ILE A 300 -1.15 -1.67 6.74
CA ILE A 300 -1.13 -0.71 7.84
C ILE A 300 -2.05 0.45 7.48
N GLU A 301 -2.97 0.77 8.38
CA GLU A 301 -3.90 1.89 8.25
C GLU A 301 -3.69 2.88 9.40
N LYS A 302 -3.77 4.17 9.08
CA LYS A 302 -3.76 5.27 10.05
C LYS A 302 -5.14 5.90 10.12
N HIS A 303 -5.85 5.62 11.21
CA HIS A 303 -7.20 6.10 11.47
C HIS A 303 -7.14 7.40 12.27
N ILE A 304 -7.70 8.48 11.70
CA ILE A 304 -7.74 9.82 12.29
C ILE A 304 -9.20 10.12 12.66
N PRO A 305 -9.52 10.24 13.96
CA PRO A 305 -10.88 10.51 14.40
C PRO A 305 -11.31 11.94 14.10
N LYS A 306 -12.62 12.19 14.06
CA LYS A 306 -13.16 13.52 13.80
C LYS A 306 -12.80 14.53 14.90
N LYS A 307 -12.83 14.07 16.14
CA LYS A 307 -12.41 14.83 17.32
C LYS A 307 -11.39 14.00 18.09
N ILE A 308 -10.26 14.60 18.43
CA ILE A 308 -9.25 14.00 19.31
C ILE A 308 -9.51 14.53 20.72
N LYS A 309 -9.54 13.65 21.73
CA LYS A 309 -9.64 14.07 23.13
C LYS A 309 -8.40 14.84 23.50
N GLU A 310 -8.56 15.85 24.34
CA GLU A 310 -7.43 16.70 24.76
C GLU A 310 -6.29 15.87 25.37
N GLU A 311 -6.61 14.86 26.19
CA GLU A 311 -5.62 13.94 26.79
C GLU A 311 -4.85 13.08 25.77
N TYR A 312 -5.36 12.96 24.54
CA TYR A 312 -4.78 12.19 23.43
C TYR A 312 -4.19 13.06 22.32
N ALA A 313 -4.23 14.40 22.43
CA ALA A 313 -3.78 15.32 21.39
C ALA A 313 -2.34 15.06 20.91
N LYS A 314 -1.47 14.58 21.81
CA LYS A 314 -0.07 14.23 21.54
C LYS A 314 0.23 12.75 21.69
N LYS A 315 -0.76 11.87 21.45
CA LYS A 315 -0.59 10.42 21.56
C LYS A 315 -1.03 9.69 20.30
N TYR A 316 -0.33 8.60 20.00
CA TYR A 316 -0.75 7.61 19.01
C TYR A 316 -1.01 6.26 19.68
N LYS A 317 -2.09 5.60 19.26
CA LYS A 317 -2.41 4.21 19.65
C LYS A 317 -1.98 3.26 18.54
N TYR A 318 -1.49 2.08 18.91
CA TYR A 318 -1.11 1.01 18.00
C TYR A 318 -1.91 -0.25 18.32
N VAL A 319 -2.63 -0.77 17.34
CA VAL A 319 -3.46 -1.98 17.42
C VAL A 319 -2.99 -2.97 16.36
N TYR A 320 -2.79 -4.22 16.76
CA TYR A 320 -2.48 -5.30 15.85
C TYR A 320 -3.71 -6.19 15.63
N HIS A 321 -3.96 -6.60 14.39
CA HIS A 321 -5.02 -7.51 13.99
C HIS A 321 -4.42 -8.85 13.57
N ASP A 322 -4.76 -9.91 14.29
CA ASP A 322 -4.24 -11.26 14.02
C ASP A 322 -4.96 -11.95 12.83
N LYS A 323 -4.59 -13.20 12.55
CA LYS A 323 -5.16 -13.99 11.44
C LYS A 323 -6.65 -14.29 11.62
N GLU A 324 -7.11 -14.35 12.86
CA GLU A 324 -8.49 -14.60 13.24
C GLU A 324 -9.31 -13.29 13.31
N LYS A 325 -8.65 -12.15 13.05
CA LYS A 325 -9.19 -10.78 13.13
C LYS A 325 -9.48 -10.33 14.56
N ASN A 326 -8.80 -10.94 15.55
CA ASN A 326 -8.82 -10.43 16.91
C ASN A 326 -7.99 -9.15 16.98
N GLU A 327 -8.47 -8.17 17.75
CA GLU A 327 -7.73 -6.94 18.04
C GLU A 327 -6.83 -7.09 19.26
N HIS A 328 -5.60 -6.59 19.12
CA HIS A 328 -4.58 -6.57 20.15
C HIS A 328 -4.12 -5.13 20.35
N GLU A 329 -4.56 -4.48 21.43
CA GLU A 329 -4.07 -3.16 21.80
C GLU A 329 -2.63 -3.25 22.30
N ILE A 330 -1.68 -2.79 21.48
CA ILE A 330 -0.26 -3.00 21.73
C ILE A 330 0.31 -1.94 22.66
N CYS A 331 0.12 -0.66 22.31
CA CYS A 331 0.54 0.44 23.16
C CYS A 331 -0.09 1.77 22.75
N ILE A 332 0.00 2.73 23.67
CA ILE A 332 -0.18 4.16 23.43
C ILE A 332 1.13 4.86 23.79
N VAL A 333 1.60 5.73 22.89
CA VAL A 333 2.88 6.45 23.02
C VAL A 333 2.72 7.93 22.69
N ASP A 334 3.58 8.75 23.30
CA ASP A 334 3.62 10.19 23.05
C ASP A 334 4.29 10.48 21.70
N TRP A 335 3.80 11.53 21.02
CA TRP A 335 4.40 12.06 19.81
C TRP A 335 4.60 13.58 19.86
N PHE A 336 5.57 14.06 19.10
CA PHE A 336 5.85 15.47 18.90
C PHE A 336 6.46 15.68 17.51
N THR A 337 6.69 16.94 17.12
CA THR A 337 7.41 17.26 15.88
C THR A 337 8.74 17.90 16.17
N VAL A 338 9.72 17.55 15.36
CA VAL A 338 11.07 18.11 15.40
C VAL A 338 11.51 18.47 13.99
N ASP A 339 12.45 19.40 13.86
CA ASP A 339 13.04 19.72 12.57
C ASP A 339 13.65 18.46 11.94
N LYS A 340 13.36 18.27 10.65
CA LYS A 340 13.96 17.18 9.89
C LYS A 340 15.48 17.32 9.89
N ARG A 341 16.17 16.18 9.82
CA ARG A 341 17.63 16.11 9.69
C ARG A 341 17.99 15.41 8.39
N ASN A 342 18.95 15.98 7.67
CA ASN A 342 19.61 15.28 6.57
C ASN A 342 20.58 14.23 7.14
N ASN A 343 21.00 13.29 6.29
CA ASN A 343 22.02 12.31 6.66
C ASN A 343 23.26 12.99 7.24
N GLY A 344 23.76 12.40 8.32
CA GLY A 344 24.88 12.92 9.07
C GLY A 344 26.19 12.88 8.27
N LYS A 345 27.16 13.68 8.71
CA LYS A 345 28.52 13.68 8.18
C LYS A 345 29.51 13.55 9.32
N LYS A 346 30.59 12.78 9.12
CA LYS A 346 31.73 12.79 10.04
C LYS A 346 32.45 14.13 9.92
N ILE A 347 32.85 14.71 11.04
CA ILE A 347 33.63 15.95 11.10
C ILE A 347 34.84 15.76 12.03
N SER A 348 35.91 16.51 11.81
CA SER A 348 37.17 16.40 12.58
C SER A 348 37.16 17.16 13.90
N SER A 349 36.34 18.20 14.02
CA SER A 349 36.16 19.01 15.24
C SER A 349 34.75 19.60 15.28
N ILE A 350 34.29 20.03 16.46
CA ILE A 350 33.05 20.79 16.62
C ILE A 350 33.31 22.25 16.20
N PRO A 351 32.62 22.78 15.17
CA PRO A 351 32.78 24.18 14.77
C PRO A 351 32.39 25.15 15.90
N LYS A 352 33.12 26.26 16.03
CA LYS A 352 32.72 27.37 16.92
C LYS A 352 31.40 28.01 16.43
N GLY A 353 30.72 28.75 17.30
CA GLY A 353 29.50 29.49 16.96
C GLY A 353 28.19 28.73 17.17
N TYR A 354 28.20 27.66 17.97
CA TYR A 354 26.96 27.07 18.49
C TYR A 354 26.27 28.06 19.45
N ILE A 355 24.94 28.04 19.43
CA ILE A 355 24.09 28.93 20.25
C ILE A 355 23.55 28.24 21.51
N ASN A 356 23.58 26.91 21.55
CA ASN A 356 23.11 26.12 22.67
C ASN A 356 23.81 24.75 22.72
N THR A 357 23.84 24.14 23.90
CA THR A 357 24.33 22.78 24.11
C THR A 357 23.46 22.02 25.09
N TYR A 358 23.29 20.72 24.88
CA TYR A 358 22.64 19.84 25.85
C TYR A 358 23.27 18.44 25.85
N SER A 359 23.12 17.74 26.97
CA SER A 359 23.60 16.38 27.12
C SER A 359 22.57 15.36 26.64
N TYR A 360 23.04 14.32 25.95
CA TYR A 360 22.22 13.14 25.67
C TYR A 360 22.04 12.28 26.94
N PRO A 361 21.00 11.44 27.00
CA PRO A 361 20.80 10.53 28.13
C PRO A 361 22.03 9.62 28.36
N SER A 362 22.34 9.37 29.63
CA SER A 362 23.44 8.49 30.03
C SER A 362 23.26 7.05 29.54
N GLY A 363 24.36 6.33 29.30
CA GLY A 363 24.34 4.91 28.90
C GLY A 363 24.27 4.67 27.38
N GLY A 364 24.53 5.69 26.57
CA GLY A 364 24.74 5.58 25.12
C GLY A 364 26.08 6.18 24.68
N ASN A 365 26.38 6.13 23.39
CA ASN A 365 27.63 6.68 22.83
C ASN A 365 27.57 8.20 22.60
N ALA A 366 26.38 8.76 22.42
CA ALA A 366 26.19 10.21 22.27
C ALA A 366 26.36 10.90 23.63
N GLN A 367 27.07 12.02 23.66
CA GLN A 367 27.36 12.75 24.90
C GLN A 367 26.77 14.16 24.87
N THR A 368 27.21 15.00 23.94
CA THR A 368 26.82 16.42 23.90
C THR A 368 26.37 16.81 22.49
N ALA A 369 25.22 17.47 22.41
CA ALA A 369 24.76 18.17 21.22
C ALA A 369 25.18 19.64 21.26
N TYR A 370 25.50 20.18 20.10
CA TYR A 370 25.83 21.58 19.86
C TYR A 370 24.90 22.08 18.76
N GLU A 371 23.99 22.99 19.10
CA GLU A 371 22.99 23.53 18.18
C GLU A 371 23.48 24.84 17.58
N TYR A 372 23.22 25.04 16.29
CA TYR A 372 23.60 26.24 15.55
C TYR A 372 22.36 27.04 15.15
N SER A 373 22.53 28.35 14.92
CA SER A 373 21.43 29.25 14.54
C SER A 373 20.74 28.87 13.22
N ASN A 374 21.43 28.16 12.33
CA ASN A 374 20.85 27.60 11.11
C ASN A 374 20.06 26.28 11.33
N GLY A 375 19.99 25.81 12.59
CA GLY A 375 19.30 24.58 12.99
C GLY A 375 20.12 23.30 12.81
N ASP A 376 21.39 23.38 12.38
CA ASP A 376 22.29 22.23 12.37
C ASP A 376 22.56 21.77 13.81
N ILE A 377 22.80 20.46 13.96
CA ILE A 377 23.24 19.87 15.23
C ILE A 377 24.56 19.13 15.00
N CYS A 378 25.59 19.49 15.74
CA CYS A 378 26.79 18.68 15.87
C CYS A 378 26.72 17.85 17.16
N VAL A 379 27.27 16.64 17.13
CA VAL A 379 27.24 15.71 18.26
C VAL A 379 28.66 15.24 18.55
N SER A 380 29.10 15.40 19.79
CA SER A 380 30.25 14.68 20.34
C SER A 380 29.77 13.44 21.08
N GLY A 381 30.58 12.39 21.03
CA GLY A 381 30.32 11.15 21.75
C GLY A 381 31.61 10.49 22.17
N THR A 382 31.50 9.27 22.67
CA THR A 382 32.59 8.52 23.31
C THR A 382 33.74 8.20 22.35
N THR A 383 33.58 7.19 21.50
CA THR A 383 34.67 6.60 20.70
C THR A 383 34.53 6.88 19.20
N TYR A 384 33.36 7.32 18.73
CA TYR A 384 33.08 7.39 17.29
C TYR A 384 33.38 8.76 16.65
N GLY A 385 34.08 9.65 17.36
CA GLY A 385 34.39 11.01 16.92
C GLY A 385 33.15 11.90 16.84
N TYR A 386 33.18 12.93 16.00
CA TYR A 386 32.09 13.91 15.88
C TYR A 386 31.18 13.65 14.68
N ARG A 387 29.90 14.01 14.79
CA ARG A 387 28.94 13.99 13.68
C ARG A 387 28.27 15.34 13.53
N LYS A 388 27.97 15.74 12.30
CA LYS A 388 27.12 16.89 11.95
C LYS A 388 25.85 16.38 11.27
N TYR A 389 24.70 16.79 11.77
CA TYR A 389 23.39 16.57 11.16
C TYR A 389 22.85 17.92 10.73
N SER A 390 22.78 18.14 9.42
CA SER A 390 22.24 19.41 8.91
C SER A 390 20.73 19.45 8.97
N LYS A 391 20.16 20.64 9.21
CA LYS A 391 18.71 20.83 9.15
C LYS A 391 18.19 20.51 7.76
N GLY A 392 17.21 19.62 7.71
CA GLY A 392 16.45 19.30 6.51
C GLY A 392 15.26 20.23 6.33
N GLN A 393 14.55 20.07 5.22
CA GLN A 393 13.33 20.83 4.96
C GLN A 393 12.16 20.27 5.78
N GLY A 394 11.44 21.16 6.47
CA GLY A 394 10.23 20.83 7.22
C GLY A 394 10.49 20.16 8.57
N LYS A 395 9.42 19.57 9.11
CA LYS A 395 9.43 18.84 10.37
C LYS A 395 9.00 17.40 10.17
N VAL A 396 9.47 16.51 11.03
CA VAL A 396 9.08 15.10 11.08
C VAL A 396 8.40 14.80 12.41
N PRO A 397 7.35 13.97 12.42
CA PRO A 397 6.79 13.45 13.66
C PRO A 397 7.71 12.38 14.24
N LEU A 398 7.89 12.37 15.55
CA LEU A 398 8.55 11.30 16.28
C LEU A 398 7.64 10.79 17.39
N VAL A 399 7.63 9.47 17.61
CA VAL A 399 7.09 8.84 18.81
C VAL A 399 8.19 8.48 19.78
N ARG A 400 7.89 8.56 21.08
CA ARG A 400 8.72 7.93 22.11
C ARG A 400 8.32 6.46 22.26
N MET A 401 9.15 5.55 21.76
CA MET A 401 8.94 4.11 21.92
C MET A 401 8.91 3.74 23.41
N LYS A 402 8.20 2.66 23.78
CA LYS A 402 8.33 2.09 25.14
C LYS A 402 9.75 1.58 25.37
N ASP A 403 10.28 1.68 26.59
CA ASP A 403 11.64 1.19 26.90
C ASP A 403 11.78 -0.34 26.78
N SER A 404 10.67 -1.05 26.91
CA SER A 404 10.50 -2.40 26.41
C SER A 404 9.04 -2.58 25.99
N LEU A 405 8.80 -3.51 25.07
CA LEU A 405 7.47 -3.96 24.73
C LEU A 405 7.42 -5.46 25.01
N ASN A 406 6.39 -5.91 25.74
CA ASN A 406 6.22 -7.30 26.14
C ASN A 406 4.74 -7.67 26.05
N TYR A 407 4.24 -7.76 24.82
CA TYR A 407 2.86 -8.17 24.57
C TYR A 407 2.81 -9.65 24.22
N LYS A 408 2.02 -10.42 24.99
CA LYS A 408 1.72 -11.83 24.75
C LYS A 408 0.25 -12.07 25.02
N LYS A 409 -0.51 -12.45 24.01
CA LYS A 409 -1.92 -12.85 24.15
C LYS A 409 -2.28 -13.75 22.98
N ASN A 410 -2.95 -14.87 23.26
CA ASN A 410 -3.18 -15.94 22.29
C ASN A 410 -1.83 -16.39 21.69
N ASP A 411 -1.77 -16.59 20.38
CA ASP A 411 -0.53 -16.91 19.65
C ASP A 411 0.28 -15.68 19.23
N VAL A 412 -0.15 -14.47 19.59
CA VAL A 412 0.52 -13.22 19.21
C VAL A 412 1.59 -12.86 20.25
N LYS A 413 2.82 -12.70 19.77
CA LYS A 413 3.99 -12.27 20.54
C LYS A 413 4.62 -11.06 19.87
N ILE A 414 4.59 -9.91 20.54
CA ILE A 414 5.20 -8.66 20.08
C ILE A 414 6.10 -8.14 21.19
N LEU A 415 7.41 -8.38 21.03
CA LEU A 415 8.39 -8.08 22.07
C LEU A 415 9.64 -7.41 21.52
N TYR A 416 10.16 -6.44 22.26
CA TYR A 416 11.53 -5.98 22.13
C TYR A 416 12.04 -5.42 23.45
N SER A 417 13.36 -5.44 23.62
CA SER A 417 14.06 -4.64 24.62
C SER A 417 15.22 -3.90 23.97
N PHE A 418 15.58 -2.73 24.49
CA PHE A 418 16.73 -2.01 23.99
C PHE A 418 18.05 -2.59 24.51
N GLN A 419 19.05 -2.66 23.64
CA GLN A 419 20.42 -3.03 23.97
C GLN A 419 21.36 -1.85 23.70
N ARG A 420 22.05 -1.38 24.75
CA ARG A 420 23.20 -0.44 24.67
C ARG A 420 22.98 0.79 23.79
N SER A 421 21.77 1.32 23.80
CA SER A 421 21.38 2.46 22.97
C SER A 421 20.54 3.40 23.82
N GLN A 422 20.48 4.69 23.47
CA GLN A 422 19.51 5.65 24.01
C GLN A 422 18.67 6.29 22.88
N ARG A 423 18.76 5.74 21.66
CA ARG A 423 18.00 6.15 20.48
C ARG A 423 16.59 5.56 20.57
N ARG A 424 15.76 6.19 21.40
CA ARG A 424 14.43 5.73 21.85
C ARG A 424 13.25 6.28 21.04
N TYR A 425 13.53 7.02 19.97
CA TYR A 425 12.53 7.73 19.19
C TYR A 425 12.53 7.24 17.75
N CYS A 426 11.36 7.24 17.13
CA CYS A 426 11.25 6.86 15.73
C CYS A 426 10.08 7.53 15.04
N ASN A 427 10.08 7.46 13.72
CA ASN A 427 8.94 7.84 12.90
C ASN A 427 7.73 6.97 13.30
N PRO A 428 6.54 7.57 13.57
CA PRO A 428 5.34 6.82 13.94
C PRO A 428 4.95 5.71 12.95
N ASP A 429 5.16 5.92 11.66
CA ASP A 429 4.85 4.96 10.60
C ASP A 429 5.85 3.80 10.63
N ALA A 430 7.15 4.12 10.79
CA ALA A 430 8.18 3.10 10.97
C ALA A 430 7.97 2.26 12.24
N TYR A 431 7.42 2.85 13.30
CA TYR A 431 7.06 2.11 14.51
C TYR A 431 5.92 1.11 14.25
N ALA A 432 4.92 1.49 13.45
CA ALA A 432 3.86 0.58 13.05
C ALA A 432 4.41 -0.62 12.26
N GLY A 433 5.30 -0.35 11.30
CA GLY A 433 6.02 -1.40 10.58
C GLY A 433 6.82 -2.30 11.51
N PHE A 434 7.55 -1.72 12.47
CA PHE A 434 8.37 -2.49 13.41
C PHE A 434 7.51 -3.40 14.29
N ILE A 435 6.39 -2.90 14.84
CA ILE A 435 5.43 -3.71 15.61
C ILE A 435 4.92 -4.90 14.77
N GLY A 436 4.55 -4.66 13.51
CA GLY A 436 4.12 -5.73 12.61
C GLY A 436 5.20 -6.77 12.34
N ALA A 437 6.45 -6.33 12.11
CA ALA A 437 7.59 -7.23 11.94
C ALA A 437 7.84 -8.08 13.19
N LEU A 438 7.71 -7.51 14.39
CA LEU A 438 7.82 -8.25 15.65
C LEU A 438 6.71 -9.30 15.78
N ALA A 439 5.46 -8.95 15.45
CA ALA A 439 4.32 -9.86 15.49
C ALA A 439 4.53 -11.05 14.54
N LYS A 440 5.00 -10.78 13.32
CA LYS A 440 5.28 -11.81 12.31
C LYS A 440 6.42 -12.72 12.72
N LEU A 441 7.43 -12.17 13.38
CA LEU A 441 8.58 -12.90 13.86
C LEU A 441 8.23 -13.80 15.05
N GLY A 442 7.33 -13.34 15.92
CA GLY A 442 6.80 -14.11 17.06
C GLY A 442 7.87 -14.50 18.09
N ARG A 443 8.93 -13.68 18.21
CA ARG A 443 10.08 -13.93 19.09
C ARG A 443 10.04 -13.06 20.33
N GLU A 444 10.70 -13.55 21.39
CA GLU A 444 10.73 -12.91 22.71
C GLU A 444 12.07 -12.22 23.01
N ASP A 445 13.07 -12.45 22.16
CA ASP A 445 14.48 -12.07 22.33
C ASP A 445 14.96 -11.05 21.30
N VAL A 446 14.06 -10.22 20.76
CA VAL A 446 14.44 -9.15 19.84
C VAL A 446 15.11 -8.01 20.61
N LEU A 447 16.39 -7.79 20.34
CA LEU A 447 17.17 -6.71 20.94
C LEU A 447 17.28 -5.54 19.94
N CYS A 448 16.61 -4.44 20.23
CA CYS A 448 16.70 -3.22 19.43
C CYS A 448 17.96 -2.43 19.83
N THR A 449 18.84 -2.14 18.87
CA THR A 449 20.07 -1.38 19.10
C THR A 449 19.91 0.11 18.77
N GLY A 450 18.70 0.54 18.42
CA GLY A 450 18.27 1.94 18.39
C GLY A 450 17.62 2.37 17.08
N MET A 451 17.01 3.55 17.13
CA MET A 451 16.46 4.27 15.98
C MET A 451 17.08 5.67 15.94
N CYS A 452 16.39 6.71 16.43
CA CYS A 452 16.95 8.07 16.58
C CYS A 452 16.76 8.65 18.00
N PHE A 453 17.37 9.81 18.25
CA PHE A 453 17.16 10.62 19.45
C PHE A 453 15.98 11.59 19.29
N ALA A 454 15.58 12.25 20.39
CA ALA A 454 14.45 13.18 20.38
C ALA A 454 14.64 14.38 19.42
N ASP A 455 15.89 14.73 19.13
CA ASP A 455 16.29 15.79 18.20
C ASP A 455 16.42 15.32 16.73
N ALA A 456 15.92 14.12 16.44
CA ALA A 456 16.03 13.39 15.17
C ALA A 456 17.46 13.03 14.74
N THR A 457 18.49 13.26 15.55
CA THR A 457 19.85 12.79 15.26
C THR A 457 19.99 11.30 15.57
N SER A 458 21.09 10.69 15.11
CA SER A 458 21.27 9.23 15.19
C SER A 458 22.69 8.81 15.58
N TYR A 459 23.41 9.63 16.36
CA TYR A 459 24.81 9.32 16.71
C TYR A 459 24.96 7.91 17.30
N PRO A 460 25.98 7.11 16.89
CA PRO A 460 27.10 7.46 16.00
C PRO A 460 26.82 7.31 14.49
N SER A 461 25.63 6.82 14.14
CA SER A 461 25.21 6.57 12.76
C SER A 461 24.94 7.86 11.99
N VAL A 462 25.21 7.82 10.69
CA VAL A 462 25.01 8.92 9.76
C VAL A 462 23.84 8.69 8.79
N THR A 463 23.29 7.48 8.72
CA THR A 463 22.39 7.07 7.62
C THR A 463 20.92 7.01 7.98
N HIS A 464 20.53 7.14 9.25
CA HIS A 464 19.13 7.07 9.65
C HIS A 464 18.70 8.09 10.73
N PRO A 465 19.02 9.38 10.54
CA PRO A 465 18.32 10.40 11.33
C PRO A 465 16.80 10.33 11.03
N ASN A 466 15.99 10.97 11.86
CA ASN A 466 14.52 10.96 11.80
C ASN A 466 13.84 9.61 12.16
N GLY A 467 14.62 8.55 12.42
CA GLY A 467 14.10 7.31 12.98
C GLY A 467 13.21 6.53 12.04
N ASP A 468 13.51 6.58 10.74
CA ASP A 468 12.79 5.88 9.68
C ASP A 468 13.18 4.39 9.57
N CYS A 469 14.08 3.89 10.41
CA CYS A 469 14.51 2.49 10.42
C CYS A 469 14.79 1.97 11.84
N ALA A 470 14.78 0.65 11.98
CA ALA A 470 15.08 -0.07 13.21
C ALA A 470 16.41 -0.83 13.08
N ASP A 471 17.33 -0.57 14.00
CA ASP A 471 18.48 -1.45 14.19
C ASP A 471 18.15 -2.54 15.21
N THR A 472 18.55 -3.78 14.91
CA THR A 472 18.41 -4.92 15.82
C THR A 472 19.69 -5.73 15.89
N ALA A 473 20.02 -6.28 17.05
CA ALA A 473 21.14 -7.21 17.17
C ALA A 473 20.92 -8.44 16.27
N TYR A 474 21.99 -8.98 15.70
CA TYR A 474 21.93 -10.24 14.97
C TYR A 474 21.52 -11.40 15.89
N TYR A 475 20.71 -12.31 15.38
CA TYR A 475 20.54 -13.62 15.99
C TYR A 475 21.79 -14.47 15.83
N SER A 476 21.89 -15.54 16.61
CA SER A 476 23.04 -16.46 16.60
C SER A 476 23.14 -17.31 15.33
N THR A 477 22.03 -17.49 14.59
CA THR A 477 21.98 -18.38 13.42
C THR A 477 21.38 -17.69 12.20
N GLN A 478 21.88 -18.10 11.02
CA GLN A 478 21.38 -17.64 9.72
C GLN A 478 19.88 -17.85 9.54
N VAL A 479 19.36 -18.99 10.00
CA VAL A 479 17.94 -19.35 9.84
C VAL A 479 17.05 -18.38 10.62
N LEU A 480 17.40 -18.07 11.87
CA LEU A 480 16.64 -17.13 12.69
C LEU A 480 16.73 -15.70 12.12
N GLU A 481 17.92 -15.31 11.69
CA GLU A 481 18.11 -13.99 11.12
C GLU A 481 17.37 -13.80 9.79
N GLN A 482 17.35 -14.82 8.93
CA GLN A 482 16.57 -14.78 7.69
C GLN A 482 15.06 -14.64 7.98
N LYS A 483 14.55 -15.27 9.05
CA LYS A 483 13.15 -15.06 9.48
C LYS A 483 12.90 -13.61 9.88
N LYS A 484 13.83 -12.98 10.60
CA LYS A 484 13.75 -11.55 10.95
C LYS A 484 13.80 -10.66 9.72
N VAL A 485 14.71 -10.91 8.78
CA VAL A 485 14.77 -10.21 7.48
C VAL A 485 13.43 -10.31 6.76
N ASN A 486 12.87 -11.51 6.64
CA ASN A 486 11.58 -11.71 5.96
C ASN A 486 10.43 -10.98 6.67
N ALA A 487 10.43 -10.96 8.00
CA ALA A 487 9.44 -10.22 8.79
C ALA A 487 9.52 -8.70 8.57
N PHE A 488 10.72 -8.13 8.55
CA PHE A 488 10.92 -6.71 8.21
C PHE A 488 10.40 -6.40 6.80
N LYS A 489 10.72 -7.23 5.80
CA LYS A 489 10.23 -7.03 4.42
C LYS A 489 8.72 -7.15 4.29
N ALA A 490 8.09 -8.07 5.04
CA ALA A 490 6.64 -8.23 5.07
C ALA A 490 5.92 -6.99 5.61
N PHE A 491 6.63 -6.14 6.36
CA PHE A 491 6.13 -4.87 6.90
C PHE A 491 6.92 -3.68 6.34
N HIS A 492 7.19 -3.71 5.03
CA HIS A 492 7.59 -2.55 4.20
C HIS A 492 8.94 -1.91 4.53
N PHE A 493 9.86 -2.69 5.12
CA PHE A 493 11.28 -2.35 5.19
C PHE A 493 12.03 -3.00 4.03
N GLU A 494 12.20 -2.23 2.95
CA GLU A 494 12.58 -2.80 1.65
C GLU A 494 14.10 -2.99 1.48
N LYS A 495 14.90 -2.05 2.01
CA LYS A 495 16.35 -1.98 1.82
C LYS A 495 17.10 -2.35 3.10
N ILE A 496 17.03 -3.62 3.49
CA ILE A 496 17.72 -4.12 4.68
C ILE A 496 19.23 -4.17 4.45
N TYR A 497 20.02 -3.71 5.41
CA TYR A 497 21.49 -3.70 5.37
C TYR A 497 22.11 -4.63 6.42
N ARG A 498 23.23 -5.24 6.06
CA ARG A 498 23.98 -6.17 6.89
C ARG A 498 25.50 -6.03 6.75
N GLY A 499 26.25 -6.54 7.72
CA GLY A 499 27.71 -6.68 7.68
C GLY A 499 28.20 -7.85 6.81
N LYS A 500 29.48 -8.20 6.87
CA LYS A 500 30.09 -9.33 6.12
C LYS A 500 30.57 -10.49 6.99
N GLY A 501 30.37 -10.44 8.31
CA GLY A 501 30.76 -11.50 9.23
C GLY A 501 30.07 -12.85 9.00
N GLY A 502 30.80 -13.95 9.19
CA GLY A 502 30.26 -15.31 9.25
C GLY A 502 29.28 -15.66 8.12
N TRP A 503 28.04 -15.96 8.49
CA TRP A 503 26.96 -16.35 7.56
C TRP A 503 26.14 -15.17 7.02
N TYR A 504 26.47 -13.91 7.35
CA TYR A 504 25.64 -12.74 6.99
C TYR A 504 25.51 -12.55 5.48
N SER A 505 26.54 -12.92 4.70
CA SER A 505 26.50 -12.87 3.24
C SER A 505 25.45 -13.79 2.62
N ASN A 506 24.99 -14.80 3.35
CA ASN A 506 24.00 -15.77 2.89
C ASN A 506 22.56 -15.29 3.14
N LEU A 507 22.38 -14.13 3.78
CA LEU A 507 21.06 -13.53 3.99
C LEU A 507 20.50 -12.98 2.67
N THR A 508 19.47 -13.63 2.17
CA THR A 508 18.74 -13.20 0.97
C THR A 508 17.91 -11.95 1.25
N GLY A 509 17.81 -11.07 0.25
CA GLY A 509 17.03 -9.83 0.36
C GLY A 509 17.66 -8.75 1.24
N THR A 510 18.98 -8.81 1.45
CA THR A 510 19.77 -7.83 2.20
C THR A 510 20.92 -7.26 1.35
N ASN A 511 21.44 -6.10 1.75
CA ASN A 511 22.58 -5.45 1.10
C ASN A 511 23.76 -5.38 2.06
N TYR A 512 24.97 -5.63 1.55
CA TYR A 512 26.18 -5.34 2.32
C TYR A 512 26.31 -3.83 2.54
N SER A 513 26.58 -3.41 3.76
CA SER A 513 26.97 -2.03 4.05
C SER A 513 28.00 -2.02 5.20
N PRO A 514 29.22 -1.49 4.97
CA PRO A 514 30.23 -1.38 6.01
C PRO A 514 29.70 -0.64 7.25
N GLY A 515 30.05 -1.12 8.44
CA GLY A 515 29.58 -0.55 9.72
C GLY A 515 28.35 -1.21 10.33
N HIS A 516 27.85 -2.29 9.72
CA HIS A 516 26.72 -3.09 10.20
C HIS A 516 27.17 -4.50 10.64
N GLU A 517 28.38 -4.64 11.18
CA GLU A 517 28.95 -5.96 11.53
C GLU A 517 28.36 -6.55 12.82
N ASP A 518 27.72 -5.73 13.65
CA ASP A 518 27.19 -6.10 14.95
C ASP A 518 25.66 -5.97 15.05
N HIS A 519 24.99 -5.50 13.99
CA HIS A 519 23.54 -5.33 13.95
C HIS A 519 22.97 -5.42 12.53
N LEU A 520 21.71 -5.82 12.42
CA LEU A 520 20.89 -5.69 11.22
C LEU A 520 20.21 -4.33 11.21
N HIS A 521 20.34 -3.59 10.11
CA HIS A 521 19.65 -2.33 9.89
C HIS A 521 18.47 -2.55 8.94
N SER A 522 17.24 -2.31 9.39
CA SER A 522 16.03 -2.63 8.61
C SER A 522 15.94 -1.88 7.28
N GLY A 523 16.61 -0.73 7.17
CA GLY A 523 16.41 0.19 6.06
C GLY A 523 15.24 1.13 6.32
N GLU A 524 15.10 2.15 5.49
CA GLU A 524 13.99 3.10 5.60
C GLU A 524 12.64 2.39 5.39
N PHE A 525 11.68 2.70 6.25
CA PHE A 525 10.30 2.27 6.10
C PHE A 525 9.61 3.03 4.95
N ASN A 526 8.90 2.32 4.07
CA ASN A 526 8.15 2.93 3.00
C ASN A 526 6.84 3.54 3.51
N THR A 527 6.86 4.83 3.87
CA THR A 527 5.68 5.55 4.43
C THR A 527 4.51 5.67 3.45
N ASN A 528 4.74 5.56 2.14
CA ASN A 528 3.70 5.72 1.12
C ASN A 528 2.67 4.57 1.12
N ILE A 529 2.98 3.44 1.77
CA ILE A 529 2.06 2.31 1.88
C ILE A 529 0.95 2.54 2.92
N ILE A 530 1.12 3.52 3.81
CA ILE A 530 0.19 3.75 4.91
C ILE A 530 -1.12 4.30 4.34
N LYS A 531 -2.21 3.55 4.51
CA LYS A 531 -3.54 3.99 4.12
C LYS A 531 -4.10 4.91 5.20
N ILE A 532 -4.29 6.19 4.86
CA ILE A 532 -4.87 7.18 5.77
C ILE A 532 -6.39 7.13 5.67
N ILE A 533 -7.05 6.89 6.80
CA ILE A 533 -8.50 6.88 6.94
C ILE A 533 -8.89 8.01 7.89
N LYS A 534 -9.68 8.96 7.39
CA LYS A 534 -10.18 10.09 8.19
C LYS A 534 -11.67 9.92 8.41
N GLU A 535 -12.10 9.98 9.66
CA GLU A 535 -13.51 10.06 10.00
C GLU A 535 -14.07 11.42 9.55
N LYS A 536 -15.28 11.42 8.97
CA LYS A 536 -15.91 12.62 8.38
C LYS A 536 -16.82 13.36 9.36
#